data_AF-D6M3D1-F1
#
_entry.id   AF-D6M3D1-F1
#
_cell.length_a   1.000
_cell.length_b   1.000
_cell.length_c   1.000
_cell.angle_alpha   90.00
_cell.angle_beta   90.00
_cell.angle_gamma   90.00
#
_symmetry.space_group_name_H-M   'P 1'
#
loop_
_entity.id
_entity.type
_entity.pdbx_description
1 polymer ?
#
loop_
_entity_poly.entity_id
_entity_poly.type
_entity_poly.pdbx_seq_one_letter_code
_entity_poly.pdbx_strand_id
1 'polypeptide(L)'
;MLRQPGSPEGELYGLVRSGDPDLLAAYEHAAGQPAFGERLRAEPATAAGCFVDWTAHPGAGPAWEATSAALLDGVLRPALRSASRAHLAALRAELAAGGPHRVNSFEAWHQRTRASRWRRLLGG
;
A
#
# COMPACT_ATOMS: atom_id res chain seq x y z
N MET A 1 2.70 0.90 -22.78
CA MET A 1 2.58 -0.19 -21.79
C MET A 1 2.21 0.44 -20.45
N LEU A 2 1.07 0.06 -19.87
CA LEU A 2 0.63 0.57 -18.58
C LEU A 2 1.45 -0.11 -17.46
N ARG A 3 1.91 0.66 -16.47
CA ARG A 3 2.85 0.22 -15.42
C ARG A 3 2.22 -0.81 -14.49
N GLN A 4 3.01 -1.80 -14.05
CA GLN A 4 2.58 -2.78 -13.06
C GLN A 4 3.03 -2.36 -11.65
N PRO A 5 2.13 -2.43 -10.65
CA PRO A 5 2.51 -2.23 -9.26
C PRO A 5 3.40 -3.39 -8.77
N GLY A 6 4.47 -3.05 -8.04
CA GLY A 6 5.54 -3.99 -7.64
C GLY A 6 6.76 -4.06 -8.59
N SER A 7 6.93 -3.07 -9.48
CA SER A 7 8.15 -2.88 -10.30
C SER A 7 9.33 -2.35 -9.46
N PRO A 8 10.59 -2.37 -9.94
CA PRO A 8 11.76 -1.93 -9.18
C PRO A 8 11.65 -0.49 -8.64
N GLU A 9 12.24 -0.26 -7.47
CA GLU A 9 12.21 0.99 -6.68
C GLU A 9 12.50 2.26 -7.51
N GLY A 10 13.40 2.16 -8.50
CA GLY A 10 13.77 3.28 -9.38
C GLY A 10 12.69 3.75 -10.36
N GLU A 11 11.76 2.87 -10.74
CA GLU A 11 10.68 3.23 -11.67
C GLU A 11 9.54 3.97 -10.95
N LEU A 12 9.23 3.56 -9.72
CA LEU A 12 8.23 4.24 -8.90
C LEU A 12 8.67 5.67 -8.57
N TYR A 13 9.94 5.85 -8.23
CA TYR A 13 10.51 7.18 -8.01
C TYR A 13 10.27 8.14 -9.20
N GLY A 14 10.43 7.66 -10.44
CA GLY A 14 10.17 8.45 -11.63
C GLY A 14 8.69 8.86 -11.81
N LEU A 15 7.76 7.95 -11.48
CA LEU A 15 6.32 8.26 -11.49
C LEU A 15 5.97 9.30 -10.42
N VAL A 16 6.41 9.05 -9.19
CA VAL A 16 6.20 9.92 -8.04
C VAL A 16 6.73 11.32 -8.32
N ARG A 17 7.94 11.42 -8.90
CA ARG A 17 8.57 12.70 -9.20
C ARG A 17 7.90 13.45 -10.35
N SER A 18 7.33 12.73 -11.32
CA SER A 18 6.61 13.34 -12.44
C SER A 18 5.39 14.12 -11.97
N GLY A 19 4.71 13.65 -10.92
CA GLY A 19 3.49 14.28 -10.40
C GLY A 19 2.34 14.30 -11.41
N ASP A 20 2.45 13.57 -12.52
CA ASP A 20 1.48 13.56 -13.60
C ASP A 20 0.20 12.85 -13.14
N PRO A 21 -0.95 13.56 -13.08
CA PRO A 21 -2.20 13.01 -12.56
C PRO A 21 -2.72 11.84 -13.42
N ASP A 22 -2.48 11.85 -14.73
CA ASP A 22 -2.96 10.79 -15.63
C ASP A 22 -2.13 9.51 -15.43
N LEU A 23 -0.81 9.66 -15.23
CA LEU A 23 0.05 8.52 -14.92
C LEU A 23 -0.24 7.94 -13.53
N LEU A 24 -0.53 8.80 -12.55
CA LEU A 24 -0.92 8.38 -11.20
C LEU A 24 -2.27 7.67 -11.21
N ALA A 25 -3.26 8.20 -11.92
CA ALA A 25 -4.57 7.57 -12.08
C ALA A 25 -4.49 6.22 -12.81
N ALA A 26 -3.66 6.13 -13.85
CA ALA A 26 -3.40 4.89 -14.56
C ALA A 26 -2.75 3.83 -13.66
N TYR A 27 -1.81 4.23 -12.81
CA TYR A 27 -1.18 3.36 -11.83
C TYR A 27 -2.18 2.90 -10.75
N GLU A 28 -3.00 3.82 -10.23
CA GLU A 28 -4.06 3.48 -9.28
C GLU A 28 -5.07 2.50 -9.89
N HIS A 29 -5.50 2.73 -11.12
CA HIS A 29 -6.39 1.83 -11.83
C HIS A 29 -5.79 0.43 -12.02
N ALA A 30 -4.51 0.35 -12.39
CA ALA A 30 -3.80 -0.92 -12.53
C ALA A 30 -3.69 -1.67 -11.18
N ALA A 31 -3.41 -0.95 -10.09
CA ALA A 31 -3.37 -1.51 -8.74
C ALA A 31 -4.76 -1.91 -8.23
N GLY A 32 -5.82 -1.23 -8.66
CA GLY A 32 -7.21 -1.53 -8.31
C GLY A 32 -7.77 -2.78 -8.98
N GLN A 33 -7.05 -3.39 -9.93
CA GLN A 33 -7.54 -4.56 -10.63
C GLN A 33 -7.71 -5.79 -9.70
N PRO A 34 -8.78 -6.59 -9.84
CA PRO A 34 -9.05 -7.73 -8.97
C PRO A 34 -7.89 -8.72 -8.87
N ALA A 35 -7.24 -9.00 -10.02
CA ALA A 35 -6.08 -9.88 -10.10
C ALA A 35 -4.90 -9.41 -9.23
N PHE A 36 -4.70 -8.09 -9.12
CA PHE A 36 -3.67 -7.55 -8.24
C PHE A 36 -4.04 -7.73 -6.77
N GLY A 37 -5.31 -7.51 -6.42
CA GLY A 37 -5.81 -7.79 -5.07
C GLY A 37 -5.68 -9.26 -4.67
N GLU A 38 -5.89 -10.20 -5.58
CA GLU A 38 -5.65 -11.63 -5.34
C GLU A 38 -4.17 -11.92 -5.10
N ARG A 39 -3.29 -11.35 -5.92
CA ARG A 39 -1.84 -11.47 -5.75
C ARG A 39 -1.39 -10.95 -4.39
N LEU A 40 -1.89 -9.80 -3.94
CA LEU A 40 -1.60 -9.25 -2.61
C LEU A 40 -2.03 -10.18 -1.47
N ARG A 41 -3.12 -10.96 -1.64
CA ARG A 41 -3.56 -11.95 -0.64
C ARG A 41 -2.75 -13.24 -0.69
N ALA A 42 -2.21 -13.59 -1.85
CA ALA A 42 -1.43 -14.81 -2.05
C ALA A 42 0.05 -14.63 -1.68
N GLU A 43 0.63 -13.47 -1.97
CA GLU A 43 2.06 -13.20 -1.90
C GLU A 43 2.40 -12.13 -0.85
N PRO A 44 2.84 -12.53 0.37
CA PRO A 44 3.19 -11.59 1.43
C PRO A 44 4.33 -10.62 1.05
N ALA A 45 5.30 -11.08 0.25
CA ALA A 45 6.42 -10.26 -0.22
C ALA A 45 5.95 -9.12 -1.14
N THR A 46 5.02 -9.39 -2.05
CA THR A 46 4.42 -8.38 -2.93
C THR A 46 3.66 -7.34 -2.11
N ALA A 47 2.90 -7.77 -1.10
CA ALA A 47 2.19 -6.86 -0.20
C ALA A 47 3.14 -6.00 0.67
N ALA A 48 4.23 -6.59 1.18
CA ALA A 48 5.26 -5.87 1.93
C ALA A 48 5.98 -4.83 1.05
N GLY A 49 6.36 -5.21 -0.18
CA GLY A 49 6.98 -4.31 -1.15
C GLY A 49 6.08 -3.11 -1.47
N CYS A 50 4.81 -3.36 -1.80
CA CYS A 50 3.85 -2.28 -2.08
C CYS A 50 3.65 -1.34 -0.89
N PHE A 51 3.63 -1.86 0.34
CA PHE A 51 3.54 -1.01 1.53
C PHE A 51 4.77 -0.10 1.66
N VAL A 52 5.97 -0.65 1.48
CA VAL A 52 7.22 0.13 1.54
C VAL A 52 7.22 1.20 0.45
N ASP A 53 6.98 0.78 -0.80
CA ASP A 53 6.94 1.64 -1.98
C ASP A 53 5.98 2.82 -1.85
N TRP A 54 4.74 2.56 -1.42
CA TRP A 54 3.72 3.60 -1.31
C TRP A 54 3.96 4.54 -0.13
N THR A 55 4.75 4.10 0.87
CA THR A 55 5.11 4.92 2.03
C THR A 55 6.52 5.52 1.96
N ALA A 56 7.32 5.17 0.95
CA ALA A 56 8.73 5.57 0.82
C ALA A 56 8.94 7.04 0.46
N HIS A 57 7.91 7.72 -0.07
CA HIS A 57 8.03 9.08 -0.59
C HIS A 57 7.11 10.10 0.12
N PRO A 58 7.29 10.32 1.44
CA PRO A 58 6.59 11.39 2.12
C PRO A 58 7.01 12.75 1.54
N GLY A 59 6.05 13.62 1.24
CA GLY A 59 6.34 14.96 0.72
C GLY A 59 6.68 15.03 -0.77
N ALA A 60 6.44 13.98 -1.56
CA ALA A 60 6.57 14.02 -3.01
C ALA A 60 5.49 14.86 -3.74
N GLY A 61 4.67 15.57 -2.96
CA GLY A 61 3.63 16.48 -3.45
C GLY A 61 2.23 15.94 -3.22
N PRO A 62 1.21 16.82 -3.26
CA PRO A 62 -0.15 16.49 -2.88
C PRO A 62 -0.80 15.43 -3.78
N ALA A 63 -0.42 15.36 -5.05
CA ALA A 63 -0.93 14.36 -6.00
C ALA A 63 -0.48 12.94 -5.62
N TRP A 64 0.79 12.76 -5.26
CA TRP A 64 1.29 11.48 -4.78
C TRP A 64 0.71 11.12 -3.41
N GLU A 65 0.60 12.07 -2.49
CA GLU A 65 0.01 11.82 -1.17
C GLU A 65 -1.45 11.33 -1.28
N ALA A 66 -2.24 11.95 -2.16
CA ALA A 66 -3.60 11.50 -2.45
C ALA A 66 -3.61 10.08 -3.08
N THR A 67 -2.73 9.84 -4.06
CA THR A 67 -2.63 8.54 -4.75
C THR A 67 -2.19 7.43 -3.79
N SER A 68 -1.16 7.67 -2.99
CA SER A 68 -0.66 6.73 -1.97
C SER A 68 -1.74 6.41 -0.93
N ALA A 69 -2.48 7.43 -0.47
CA ALA A 69 -3.61 7.21 0.44
C ALA A 69 -4.70 6.34 -0.21
N ALA A 70 -5.05 6.59 -1.47
CA ALA A 70 -6.04 5.81 -2.21
C ALA A 70 -5.59 4.35 -2.42
N LEU A 71 -4.32 4.12 -2.75
CA LEU A 71 -3.73 2.79 -2.90
C LEU A 71 -3.72 2.01 -1.58
N LEU A 72 -3.27 2.63 -0.49
CA LEU A 72 -3.25 2.01 0.83
C LEU A 72 -4.66 1.64 1.29
N ASP A 73 -5.61 2.56 1.15
CA ASP A 73 -6.96 2.40 1.69
C ASP A 73 -7.89 1.59 0.79
N GLY A 74 -7.73 1.70 -0.52
CA GLY A 74 -8.56 1.10 -1.57
C GLY A 74 -8.04 -0.23 -2.10
N VAL A 75 -6.73 -0.49 -2.04
CA VAL A 75 -6.12 -1.72 -2.59
C VAL A 75 -5.54 -2.61 -1.50
N LEU A 76 -4.56 -2.10 -0.75
CA LEU A 76 -3.83 -2.92 0.22
C LEU A 76 -4.71 -3.30 1.42
N ARG A 77 -5.46 -2.34 1.97
CA ARG A 77 -6.29 -2.58 3.14
C ARG A 77 -7.39 -3.62 2.90
N PRO A 78 -8.15 -3.61 1.78
CA PRO A 78 -9.10 -4.69 1.49
C PRO A 78 -8.43 -6.06 1.33
N ALA A 79 -7.27 -6.13 0.67
CA ALA A 79 -6.54 -7.39 0.53
C ALA A 79 -6.14 -7.97 1.90
N LEU A 80 -5.54 -7.15 2.77
CA LEU A 80 -5.09 -7.57 4.10
C LEU A 80 -6.24 -7.87 5.07
N ARG A 81 -7.42 -7.29 4.86
CA ARG A 81 -8.60 -7.57 5.68
C ARG A 81 -9.06 -9.03 5.57
N SER A 82 -8.95 -9.60 4.37
CA SER A 82 -9.25 -11.00 4.10
C SER A 82 -8.05 -11.92 4.32
N ALA A 83 -6.87 -11.38 4.63
CA ALA A 83 -5.65 -12.17 4.76
C ALA A 83 -5.66 -13.02 6.04
N SER A 84 -5.11 -14.23 5.93
CA SER A 84 -4.94 -15.12 7.08
C SER A 84 -3.90 -14.58 8.06
N ARG A 85 -3.94 -15.05 9.31
CA ARG A 85 -2.93 -14.71 10.32
C ARG A 85 -1.51 -15.12 9.89
N ALA A 86 -1.40 -16.23 9.16
CA ALA A 86 -0.12 -16.70 8.61
C ALA A 86 0.42 -15.75 7.55
N HIS A 87 -0.44 -15.27 6.64
CA HIS A 87 -0.05 -14.27 5.64
C HIS A 87 0.42 -12.96 6.31
N LEU A 88 -0.30 -12.45 7.31
CA LEU A 88 0.10 -11.26 8.05
C LEU A 88 1.40 -11.44 8.87
N ALA A 89 1.69 -12.67 9.32
CA ALA A 89 2.95 -12.97 9.98
C ALA A 89 4.12 -12.98 8.98
N ALA A 90 3.94 -13.61 7.82
CA ALA A 90 4.92 -13.61 6.74
C ALA A 90 5.19 -12.19 6.23
N LEU A 91 4.15 -11.38 5.99
CA LEU A 91 4.29 -9.99 5.59
C LEU A 91 5.13 -9.19 6.59
N ARG A 92 4.87 -9.36 7.90
CA ARG A 92 5.69 -8.71 8.94
C ARG A 92 7.13 -9.19 8.96
N ALA A 93 7.40 -10.46 8.66
CA ALA A 93 8.75 -10.99 8.54
C ALA A 93 9.50 -10.35 7.35
N GLU A 94 8.83 -10.20 6.20
CA GLU A 94 9.37 -9.50 5.02
C GLU A 94 9.69 -8.03 5.34
N LEU A 95 8.79 -7.34 6.05
CA LEU A 95 9.05 -5.97 6.50
C LEU A 95 10.22 -5.90 7.49
N ALA A 96 10.32 -6.86 8.40
CA ALA A 96 11.38 -6.93 9.40
C ALA A 96 12.77 -7.12 8.76
N ALA A 97 12.85 -7.80 7.61
CA ALA A 97 14.10 -7.93 6.85
C ALA A 97 14.65 -6.55 6.40
N GLY A 98 13.77 -5.58 6.15
CA GLY A 98 14.14 -4.18 5.88
C GLY A 98 14.27 -3.29 7.12
N GLY A 99 14.07 -3.84 8.32
CA GLY A 99 14.27 -3.17 9.61
C GLY A 99 13.00 -2.99 10.44
N PRO A 100 13.13 -2.89 11.79
CA PRO A 100 12.01 -2.87 12.73
C PRO A 100 11.09 -1.64 12.58
N HIS A 101 11.62 -0.53 12.05
CA HIS A 101 10.84 0.67 11.77
C HIS A 101 9.72 0.43 10.74
N ARG A 102 9.94 -0.48 9.76
CA ARG A 102 8.93 -0.81 8.74
C ARG A 102 7.75 -1.56 9.34
N VAL A 103 8.03 -2.48 10.26
CA VAL A 103 7.01 -3.20 11.03
C VAL A 103 6.20 -2.23 11.89
N ASN A 104 6.87 -1.32 12.60
CA ASN A 104 6.19 -0.32 13.42
C ASN A 104 5.30 0.62 12.59
N SER A 105 5.78 1.10 11.44
CA SER A 105 4.98 1.91 10.52
C SER A 105 3.76 1.16 9.99
N PHE A 106 3.93 -0.11 9.61
CA PHE A 106 2.84 -0.97 9.17
C PHE A 106 1.81 -1.19 10.28
N GLU A 107 2.23 -1.51 11.49
CA GLU A 107 1.33 -1.72 12.62
C GLU A 107 0.60 -0.44 13.00
N ALA A 108 1.28 0.71 13.01
CA ALA A 108 0.65 2.01 13.27
C ALA A 108 -0.43 2.33 12.22
N TRP A 109 -0.15 2.13 10.94
CA TRP A 109 -1.13 2.30 9.86
C TRP A 109 -2.30 1.31 9.99
N HIS A 110 -2.00 0.03 10.20
CA HIS A 110 -3.00 -1.04 10.31
C HIS A 110 -3.90 -0.86 11.55
N GLN A 111 -3.37 -0.34 12.66
CA GLN A 111 -4.12 -0.04 13.88
C GLN A 111 -4.94 1.27 13.79
N ARG A 112 -4.37 2.37 13.25
CA ARG A 112 -5.11 3.64 13.02
C ARG A 112 -6.35 3.42 12.15
N THR A 113 -6.24 2.51 11.20
CA THR A 113 -7.35 2.06 10.35
C THR A 113 -8.47 1.38 11.15
N ARG A 114 -8.13 0.59 12.17
CA ARG A 114 -9.13 -0.05 13.04
C ARG A 114 -9.81 1.01 13.90
N ALA A 115 -9.05 1.92 14.50
CA ALA A 115 -9.54 2.98 15.38
C ALA A 115 -10.45 4.00 14.66
N SER A 116 -10.14 4.36 13.41
CA SER A 116 -10.95 5.31 12.60
C SER A 116 -12.32 4.76 12.17
N ARG A 117 -12.54 3.43 12.26
CA ARG A 117 -13.88 2.85 12.07
C ARG A 117 -14.76 2.93 13.32
N TRP A 118 -14.18 2.71 14.50
CA TRP A 118 -14.91 2.86 15.77
C TRP A 118 -15.45 4.28 15.95
N ARG A 119 -14.67 5.29 15.52
CA ARG A 119 -15.09 6.70 15.55
C ARG A 119 -16.25 7.03 14.60
N ARG A 120 -16.42 6.29 13.51
CA ARG A 120 -17.55 6.44 12.56
C ARG A 120 -18.80 5.68 12.98
N LEU A 121 -18.64 4.61 13.76
CA LEU A 121 -19.76 3.79 14.24
C LEU A 121 -20.35 4.29 15.57
N LEU A 122 -19.57 5.02 16.38
CA LEU A 122 -20.00 5.58 17.67
C LEU A 122 -20.38 7.08 17.58
N GLY A 123 -20.32 7.67 16.39
CA GLY A 123 -20.57 9.10 16.16
C GLY A 123 -21.60 9.37 15.06
N GLY A 124 -22.58 8.47 14.91
CA GLY A 124 -23.76 8.67 14.06
C GLY A 124 -25.00 8.89 14.92
#